data_AF-A0A9E3MMI7-F1
#
_entry.id   AF-A0A9E3MMI7-F1
#
_cell.length_a   1.000
_cell.length_b   1.000
_cell.length_c   1.000
_cell.angle_alpha   90.00
_cell.angle_beta   90.00
_cell.angle_gamma   90.00
#
_symmetry.space_group_name_H-M   'P 1'
#
loop_
_entity.id
_entity.type
_entity.pdbx_description
1 polymer ?
#
loop_
_entity_poly.entity_id
_entity_poly.type
_entity_poly.pdbx_seq_one_letter_code
_entity_poly.pdbx_strand_id
1 'polypeptide(L)'
;MRRAQAGEAAAWRELLSVLAERLAIYFGRRLAQDHAADLEDLVQETLLAIHRRRATYDPSQPFTAWAYAVARYKLIDHWRRRRIRAHVPLEFVEDSLWEEPDLSAEARLDLERLLVTLPERQQRLIRDVKIEGLSLAEAGARAGMTEGAAKVALHRAMATLSSRTRAT
;
A
#
# COMPACT_ATOMS: atom_id res chain seq x y z
N MET A 1 -18.50 -5.78 -2.12
CA MET A 1 -18.17 -4.89 -0.98
C MET A 1 -19.40 -4.19 -0.39
N ARG A 2 -20.17 -3.39 -1.16
CA ARG A 2 -21.34 -2.66 -0.63
C ARG A 2 -22.37 -3.58 0.08
N ARG A 3 -22.75 -4.67 -0.57
CA ARG A 3 -23.62 -5.73 0.02
C ARG A 3 -23.03 -6.35 1.28
N ALA A 4 -21.72 -6.58 1.30
CA ALA A 4 -21.03 -7.08 2.48
C ALA A 4 -21.02 -6.08 3.65
N GLN A 5 -20.91 -4.77 3.37
CA GLN A 5 -21.08 -3.71 4.39
C GLN A 5 -22.52 -3.65 4.91
N ALA A 6 -23.52 -3.98 4.09
CA ALA A 6 -24.92 -4.10 4.49
C ALA A 6 -25.23 -5.39 5.31
N GLY A 7 -24.22 -6.19 5.64
CA GLY A 7 -24.38 -7.39 6.48
C GLY A 7 -24.57 -8.70 5.73
N GLU A 8 -24.54 -8.70 4.40
CA GLU A 8 -24.68 -9.93 3.61
C GLU A 8 -23.42 -10.80 3.66
N ALA A 9 -23.41 -11.78 4.56
CA ALA A 9 -22.28 -12.68 4.77
C ALA A 9 -21.87 -13.48 3.51
N ALA A 10 -22.84 -13.86 2.66
CA ALA A 10 -22.56 -14.58 1.42
C ALA A 10 -21.75 -13.71 0.43
N ALA A 11 -22.16 -12.45 0.23
CA ALA A 11 -21.45 -11.51 -0.63
C ALA A 11 -20.05 -11.17 -0.10
N TRP A 12 -19.82 -11.27 1.21
CA TRP A 12 -18.50 -11.12 1.80
C TRP A 12 -17.58 -12.31 1.52
N ARG A 13 -18.10 -13.54 1.68
CA ARG A 13 -17.33 -14.76 1.38
C ARG A 13 -16.91 -14.80 -0.09
N GLU A 14 -17.85 -14.53 -1.00
CA GLU A 14 -17.58 -14.46 -2.44
C GLU A 14 -16.48 -13.44 -2.76
N LEU A 15 -16.55 -12.25 -2.16
CA LEU A 15 -15.53 -11.22 -2.33
C LEU A 15 -14.15 -11.66 -1.84
N LEU A 16 -14.09 -12.34 -0.70
CA LEU A 16 -12.82 -12.84 -0.16
C LEU A 16 -12.21 -13.92 -1.05
N SER A 17 -13.01 -14.83 -1.62
CA SER A 17 -12.53 -15.85 -2.56
C SER A 17 -11.92 -15.21 -3.81
N VAL A 18 -12.61 -14.26 -4.44
CA VAL A 18 -12.09 -13.54 -5.61
C VAL A 18 -10.84 -12.73 -5.28
N LEU A 19 -10.78 -12.15 -4.09
CA LEU A 19 -9.57 -11.43 -3.64
C LEU A 19 -8.39 -12.35 -3.41
N ALA A 20 -8.60 -13.54 -2.83
CA ALA A 20 -7.54 -14.50 -2.57
C ALA A 20 -6.79 -14.85 -3.86
N GLU A 21 -7.52 -15.19 -4.92
CA GLU A 21 -6.96 -15.51 -6.24
C GLU A 21 -6.18 -14.31 -6.83
N ARG A 22 -6.76 -13.11 -6.76
CA ARG A 22 -6.12 -11.88 -7.28
C ARG A 22 -4.87 -11.50 -6.51
N LEU A 23 -4.85 -11.72 -5.20
CA LEU A 23 -3.70 -11.46 -4.34
C LEU A 23 -2.60 -12.48 -4.59
N ALA A 24 -2.94 -13.76 -4.77
CA ALA A 24 -1.99 -14.81 -5.11
C ALA A 24 -1.25 -14.49 -6.43
N ILE A 25 -1.98 -14.06 -7.47
CA ILE A 25 -1.36 -13.62 -8.72
C ILE A 25 -0.49 -12.37 -8.51
N TYR A 26 -0.99 -11.39 -7.76
CA TYR A 26 -0.29 -10.11 -7.54
C TYR A 26 1.04 -10.30 -6.80
N PHE A 27 1.05 -11.10 -5.74
CA PHE A 27 2.24 -11.40 -4.96
C PHE A 27 3.16 -12.39 -5.67
N GLY A 28 2.60 -13.41 -6.33
CA GLY A 28 3.39 -14.42 -7.06
C GLY A 28 4.24 -13.83 -8.19
N ARG A 29 3.79 -12.72 -8.81
CA ARG A 29 4.61 -11.95 -9.77
C ARG A 29 5.76 -11.17 -9.14
N ARG A 30 5.72 -10.95 -7.82
CA ARG A 30 6.65 -10.07 -7.06
C ARG A 30 7.49 -10.84 -6.04
N LEU A 31 7.28 -12.15 -5.94
CA LEU A 31 8.05 -13.08 -5.12
C LEU A 31 8.82 -13.99 -6.08
N ALA A 32 10.08 -14.27 -5.76
CA ALA A 32 10.85 -15.30 -6.48
C ALA A 32 10.20 -16.69 -6.28
N GLN A 33 10.43 -17.62 -7.21
CA GLN A 33 9.76 -18.93 -7.22
C GLN A 33 9.99 -19.76 -5.94
N ASP A 34 11.08 -19.52 -5.21
CA ASP A 34 11.42 -20.24 -3.97
C ASP A 34 10.60 -19.80 -2.74
N HIS A 35 9.56 -18.97 -2.91
CA HIS A 35 8.82 -18.32 -1.82
C HIS A 35 7.34 -18.68 -1.77
N ALA A 36 7.00 -19.93 -2.10
CA ALA A 36 5.62 -20.42 -2.10
C ALA A 36 4.95 -20.31 -0.70
N ALA A 37 5.68 -20.58 0.38
CA ALA A 37 5.15 -20.43 1.74
C ALA A 37 4.87 -18.94 2.09
N ASP A 38 5.76 -18.04 1.69
CA ASP A 38 5.60 -16.60 1.91
C ASP A 38 4.39 -16.04 1.14
N LEU A 39 4.09 -16.60 -0.04
CA LEU A 39 2.95 -16.22 -0.85
C LEU A 39 1.62 -16.49 -0.13
N GLU A 40 1.44 -17.70 0.39
CA GLU A 40 0.21 -18.08 1.09
C GLU A 40 0.01 -17.20 2.33
N ASP A 41 1.07 -17.02 3.13
CA ASP A 41 1.05 -16.17 4.32
C ASP A 41 0.70 -14.72 3.98
N LEU A 42 1.29 -14.15 2.92
CA LEU A 42 0.99 -12.79 2.47
C LEU A 42 -0.47 -12.64 2.04
N VAL A 43 -1.03 -13.61 1.32
CA VAL A 43 -2.45 -13.62 0.94
C VAL A 43 -3.32 -13.64 2.19
N GLN A 44 -3.08 -14.57 3.11
CA GLN A 44 -3.87 -14.71 4.34
C GLN A 44 -3.80 -13.45 5.21
N GLU A 45 -2.60 -12.94 5.48
CA GLU A 45 -2.40 -11.72 6.26
C GLU A 45 -3.10 -10.51 5.63
N THR A 46 -3.09 -10.42 4.30
CA THR A 46 -3.75 -9.33 3.57
C THR A 46 -5.27 -9.43 3.66
N LEU A 47 -5.84 -10.62 3.47
CA LEU A 47 -7.29 -10.85 3.61
C LEU A 47 -7.77 -10.54 5.04
N LEU A 48 -7.01 -10.95 6.07
CA LEU A 48 -7.29 -10.59 7.46
C LEU A 48 -7.24 -9.07 7.69
N ALA A 49 -6.23 -8.40 7.14
CA ALA A 49 -6.11 -6.94 7.24
C ALA A 49 -7.27 -6.22 6.55
N ILE A 50 -7.67 -6.67 5.36
CA ILE A 50 -8.85 -6.19 4.63
C ILE A 50 -10.11 -6.40 5.47
N HIS A 51 -10.31 -7.59 6.04
CA HIS A 51 -11.47 -7.89 6.87
C HIS A 51 -11.55 -6.97 8.09
N ARG A 52 -10.44 -6.77 8.81
CA ARG A 52 -10.38 -5.88 9.99
C ARG A 52 -10.62 -4.42 9.62
N ARG A 53 -10.17 -3.98 8.44
CA ARG A 53 -10.26 -2.58 7.99
C ARG A 53 -11.50 -2.30 7.12
N ARG A 54 -12.37 -3.28 6.87
CA ARG A 54 -13.52 -3.17 5.95
C ARG A 54 -14.47 -2.01 6.24
N ALA A 55 -14.59 -1.60 7.51
CA ALA A 55 -15.41 -0.47 7.94
C ALA A 55 -14.81 0.89 7.53
N THR A 56 -13.52 0.93 7.19
CA THR A 56 -12.81 2.15 6.76
C THR A 56 -12.86 2.36 5.25
N TYR A 57 -13.46 1.44 4.50
CA TYR A 57 -13.61 1.58 3.05
C TYR A 57 -14.70 2.60 2.74
N ASP A 58 -14.31 3.61 1.97
CA ASP A 58 -15.18 4.63 1.39
C ASP A 58 -15.78 4.13 0.06
N PRO A 59 -17.12 3.91 -0.02
CA PRO A 59 -17.77 3.42 -1.22
C PRO A 59 -17.68 4.33 -2.45
N SER A 60 -17.26 5.60 -2.28
CA SER A 60 -17.02 6.54 -3.38
C SER A 60 -15.73 6.21 -4.15
N GLN A 61 -14.83 5.40 -3.57
CA GLN A 61 -13.56 5.01 -4.17
C GLN A 61 -13.61 3.58 -4.72
N PRO A 62 -12.84 3.25 -5.77
CA PRO A 62 -12.74 1.88 -6.26
C PRO A 62 -12.23 0.93 -5.17
N PHE A 63 -12.98 -0.13 -4.88
CA PHE A 63 -12.61 -1.13 -3.87
C PHE A 63 -11.25 -1.78 -4.15
N THR A 64 -10.97 -2.06 -5.42
CA THR A 64 -9.71 -2.69 -5.85
C THR A 64 -8.50 -1.82 -5.50
N ALA A 65 -8.58 -0.51 -5.71
CA ALA A 65 -7.50 0.42 -5.35
C ALA A 65 -7.20 0.38 -3.84
N TRP A 66 -8.24 0.39 -3.01
CA TRP A 66 -8.10 0.27 -1.56
C TRP A 66 -7.51 -1.10 -1.15
N ALA A 67 -7.99 -2.20 -1.72
CA ALA A 67 -7.51 -3.54 -1.43
C ALA A 67 -6.03 -3.73 -1.84
N TYR A 68 -5.65 -3.26 -3.03
CA TYR A 68 -4.25 -3.32 -3.49
C TYR A 68 -3.33 -2.39 -2.70
N ALA A 69 -3.83 -1.28 -2.17
CA ALA A 69 -3.06 -0.46 -1.23
C ALA A 69 -2.72 -1.24 0.06
N VAL A 70 -3.66 -2.03 0.58
CA VAL A 70 -3.41 -2.93 1.72
C VAL A 70 -2.40 -4.03 1.34
N ALA A 71 -2.56 -4.64 0.16
CA ALA A 71 -1.64 -5.66 -0.34
C ALA A 71 -0.21 -5.15 -0.50
N ARG A 72 -0.03 -3.97 -1.12
CA ARG A 72 1.29 -3.31 -1.25
C ARG A 72 1.93 -3.07 0.11
N TYR A 73 1.16 -2.60 1.09
CA TYR A 73 1.65 -2.41 2.46
C TYR A 73 2.16 -3.73 3.07
N LYS A 74 1.41 -4.82 2.88
CA LYS A 74 1.79 -6.14 3.37
C LYS A 74 3.05 -6.70 2.70
N LEU A 75 3.18 -6.49 1.39
CA LEU A 75 4.38 -6.90 0.66
C LEU A 75 5.64 -6.15 1.13
N ILE A 76 5.55 -4.84 1.32
CA ILE A 76 6.64 -4.01 1.85
C ILE A 76 7.04 -4.50 3.25
N ASP A 77 6.04 -4.73 4.12
CA ASP A 77 6.25 -5.24 5.46
C ASP A 77 6.94 -6.61 5.49
N HIS A 78 6.54 -7.52 4.59
CA HIS A 78 7.15 -8.83 4.44
C HIS A 78 8.64 -8.72 4.09
N TRP A 79 8.99 -7.95 3.05
CA TRP A 79 10.39 -7.77 2.65
C TRP A 79 11.24 -7.10 3.73
N ARG A 80 10.67 -6.14 4.47
CA ARG A 80 11.33 -5.51 5.62
C ARG A 80 11.62 -6.52 6.73
N ARG A 81 10.64 -7.35 7.13
CA ARG A 81 10.83 -8.42 8.14
C ARG A 81 11.89 -9.42 7.72
N ARG A 82 12.06 -9.64 6.42
CA ARG A 82 13.06 -10.55 5.86
C ARG A 82 14.45 -9.93 5.86
N ARG A 83 14.57 -8.64 5.53
CA ARG A 83 15.82 -7.86 5.62
C ARG A 83 16.36 -7.76 7.05
N ILE A 84 15.50 -7.64 8.06
CA ILE A 84 15.95 -7.66 9.46
C ILE A 84 16.51 -9.04 9.86
N ARG A 85 15.99 -10.12 9.26
CA ARG A 85 16.43 -11.50 9.49
C ARG A 85 17.65 -11.89 8.66
N ALA A 86 17.88 -11.25 7.52
CA ALA A 86 18.99 -11.51 6.60
C ALA A 86 19.87 -10.25 6.51
N HIS A 87 21.02 -10.26 7.18
CA HIS A 87 22.02 -9.19 7.13
C HIS A 87 22.70 -9.14 5.73
N VAL A 88 21.95 -8.78 4.67
CA VAL A 88 22.42 -8.82 3.26
C VAL A 88 22.32 -7.42 2.63
N PRO A 89 23.37 -6.96 1.89
CA PRO A 89 23.44 -5.62 1.29
C PRO A 89 22.35 -5.33 0.24
N LEU A 90 22.10 -4.03 0.08
CA LEU A 90 20.94 -3.38 -0.54
C LEU A 90 20.75 -3.54 -2.06
N GLU A 91 21.62 -4.24 -2.78
CA GLU A 91 21.70 -4.09 -4.24
C GLU A 91 20.70 -4.93 -5.07
N PHE A 92 19.96 -5.86 -4.47
CA PHE A 92 19.12 -6.81 -5.24
C PHE A 92 17.61 -6.56 -5.19
N VAL A 93 17.13 -5.60 -4.41
CA VAL A 93 15.69 -5.39 -4.18
C VAL A 93 15.13 -4.21 -4.99
N GLU A 94 16.01 -3.40 -5.56
CA GLU A 94 15.63 -2.16 -6.22
C GLU A 94 15.14 -2.34 -7.66
N ASP A 95 15.30 -3.52 -8.28
CA ASP A 95 14.98 -3.69 -9.72
C ASP A 95 13.70 -4.50 -10.01
N SER A 96 13.25 -5.34 -9.07
CA SER A 96 12.09 -6.23 -9.30
C SER A 96 10.76 -5.71 -8.71
N LEU A 97 10.80 -4.68 -7.88
CA LEU A 97 9.61 -4.12 -7.21
C LEU A 97 8.88 -3.04 -8.02
N TRP A 98 9.44 -2.60 -9.15
CA TRP A 98 8.96 -1.47 -9.94
C TRP A 98 8.40 -1.88 -11.31
N GLU A 99 7.40 -2.76 -11.34
CA GLU A 99 6.33 -2.49 -12.29
C GLU A 99 5.43 -1.40 -11.67
N GLU A 100 5.92 -0.15 -11.71
CA GLU A 100 5.03 1.00 -11.72
C GLU A 100 4.22 0.94 -13.04
N PRO A 101 2.94 1.36 -13.06
CA PRO A 101 2.35 1.76 -14.33
C PRO A 101 3.29 2.83 -14.90
N ASP A 102 3.74 2.67 -16.15
CA ASP A 102 4.65 3.56 -16.85
C ASP A 102 4.33 5.05 -16.56
N LEU A 103 5.01 5.62 -15.56
CA LEU A 103 4.98 7.03 -15.26
C LEU A 103 6.18 7.59 -15.99
N SER A 104 5.93 8.31 -17.08
CA SER A 104 6.99 8.98 -17.84
C SER A 104 7.87 9.82 -16.90
N ALA A 105 9.11 10.09 -17.28
CA ALA A 105 10.01 10.97 -16.52
C ALA A 105 9.37 12.33 -16.17
N GLU A 106 8.43 12.79 -17.01
CA GLU A 106 7.62 14.00 -16.78
C GLU A 106 6.64 13.83 -15.61
N ALA A 107 5.95 12.69 -15.50
CA ALA A 107 5.04 12.42 -14.38
C ALA A 107 5.79 12.34 -13.02
N ARG A 108 7.05 11.89 -13.03
CA ARG A 108 7.94 11.94 -11.86
C ARG A 108 8.33 13.37 -11.48
N LEU A 109 8.71 14.19 -12.46
CA LEU A 109 9.05 15.61 -12.23
C LEU A 109 7.85 16.40 -11.69
N ASP A 110 6.66 16.14 -12.22
CA ASP A 110 5.42 16.79 -11.76
C ASP A 110 5.03 16.35 -10.36
N LEU A 111 5.23 15.07 -10.01
CA LEU A 111 5.02 14.60 -8.64
C LEU A 111 5.95 15.33 -7.66
N GLU A 112 7.23 15.51 -7.97
CA GLU A 112 8.15 16.25 -7.11
C GLU A 112 7.74 17.72 -6.92
N ARG A 113 7.31 18.39 -8.00
CA ARG A 113 6.79 19.76 -7.94
C ARG A 113 5.53 19.86 -7.08
N LEU A 114 4.62 18.90 -7.23
CA LEU A 114 3.37 18.86 -6.46
C LEU A 114 3.62 18.56 -4.98
N LEU A 115 4.62 17.72 -4.66
CA LEU A 115 5.02 17.44 -3.29
C LEU A 115 5.45 18.71 -2.55
N VAL A 116 6.23 19.59 -3.20
CA VAL A 116 6.68 20.87 -2.58
C VAL A 116 5.50 21.75 -2.13
N THR A 117 4.32 21.57 -2.71
CA THR A 117 3.13 22.35 -2.34
C THR A 117 2.43 21.89 -1.05
N LEU A 118 2.83 20.75 -0.50
CA LEU A 118 2.31 20.25 0.78
C LEU A 118 3.13 20.78 1.96
N PRO A 119 2.58 20.81 3.19
CA PRO A 119 3.38 21.08 4.38
C PRO A 119 4.55 20.08 4.53
N GLU A 120 5.71 20.54 5.00
CA GLU A 120 6.94 19.71 5.07
C GLU A 120 6.74 18.38 5.80
N ARG A 121 5.94 18.36 6.88
CA ARG A 121 5.62 17.11 7.60
C ARG A 121 4.90 16.09 6.72
N GLN A 122 4.01 16.54 5.82
CA GLN A 122 3.31 15.65 4.90
C GLN A 122 4.22 15.20 3.75
N GLN A 123 5.09 16.09 3.25
CA GLN A 123 6.09 15.73 2.24
C GLN A 123 7.01 14.63 2.76
N ARG A 124 7.57 14.83 3.95
CA ARG A 124 8.49 13.90 4.59
C ARG A 124 7.82 12.55 4.87
N LEU A 125 6.57 12.57 5.38
CA LEU A 125 5.77 11.37 5.57
C LEU A 125 5.50 10.61 4.25
N ILE A 126 5.27 11.32 3.14
CA ILE A 126 5.12 10.67 1.83
C ILE A 126 6.44 10.05 1.38
N ARG A 127 7.57 10.78 1.49
CA ARG A 127 8.89 10.25 1.12
C ARG A 127 9.25 9.02 1.95
N ASP A 128 9.08 9.08 3.27
CA ASP A 128 9.31 7.97 4.20
C ASP A 128 8.55 6.72 3.73
N VAL A 129 7.27 6.84 3.37
CA VAL A 129 6.42 5.68 3.02
C VAL A 129 6.56 5.23 1.56
N LYS A 130 6.76 6.16 0.62
CA LYS A 130 6.71 5.88 -0.82
C LYS A 130 8.08 5.66 -1.45
N ILE A 131 9.12 6.32 -0.91
CA ILE A 131 10.49 6.27 -1.42
C ILE A 131 11.33 5.39 -0.50
N GLU A 132 11.37 5.71 0.79
CA GLU A 132 12.21 4.96 1.76
C GLU A 132 11.57 3.64 2.22
N GLY A 133 10.30 3.41 1.91
CA GLY A 133 9.59 2.17 2.19
C GLY A 133 9.25 1.93 3.67
N LEU A 134 9.28 2.98 4.50
CA LEU A 134 8.87 2.88 5.91
C LEU A 134 7.39 2.50 6.02
N SER A 135 7.08 1.71 7.04
CA SER A 135 5.70 1.46 7.45
C SER A 135 5.05 2.73 8.00
N LEU A 136 3.71 2.79 8.00
CA LEU A 136 2.97 3.90 8.62
C LEU A 136 3.26 4.03 10.12
N ALA A 137 3.60 2.91 10.78
CA ALA A 137 3.98 2.91 12.18
C ALA A 137 5.36 3.56 12.39
N GLU A 138 6.36 3.20 11.58
CA GLU A 138 7.70 3.80 11.65
C GLU A 138 7.71 5.25 11.20
N ALA A 139 7.07 5.55 10.07
CA ALA A 139 6.98 6.91 9.55
C ALA A 139 6.18 7.79 10.53
N GLY A 140 5.14 7.24 11.15
CA GLY A 140 4.44 7.87 12.27
C GLY A 140 5.37 8.14 13.45
N ALA A 141 6.07 7.13 13.96
CA ALA A 141 7.00 7.28 15.07
C ALA A 141 8.09 8.33 14.78
N ARG A 142 8.68 8.28 13.58
CA ARG A 142 9.67 9.25 13.08
C ARG A 142 9.09 10.67 12.99
N ALA A 143 7.82 10.80 12.62
CA ALA A 143 7.11 12.07 12.56
C ALA A 143 6.52 12.53 13.92
N GLY A 144 6.69 11.75 15.00
CA GLY A 144 6.09 12.02 16.31
C GLY A 144 4.56 11.84 16.34
N MET A 145 4.04 10.88 15.57
CA MET A 145 2.62 10.60 15.36
C MET A 145 2.31 9.12 15.62
N THR A 146 1.07 8.81 15.95
CA THR A 146 0.61 7.40 15.99
C THR A 146 0.46 6.85 14.56
N GLU A 147 0.53 5.52 14.39
CA GLU A 147 0.30 4.87 13.08
C GLU A 147 -1.04 5.31 12.45
N GLY A 148 -2.09 5.42 13.27
CA GLY A 148 -3.41 5.89 12.82
C GLY A 148 -3.38 7.33 12.32
N ALA A 149 -2.69 8.23 13.04
CA ALA A 149 -2.52 9.61 12.64
C ALA A 149 -1.67 9.74 11.36
N ALA A 150 -0.61 8.95 11.23
CA ALA A 150 0.21 8.87 10.01
C ALA A 150 -0.61 8.39 8.81
N LYS A 151 -1.47 7.37 8.99
CA LYS A 151 -2.39 6.89 7.95
C LYS A 151 -3.33 8.00 7.47
N VAL A 152 -3.95 8.72 8.40
CA VAL A 152 -4.88 9.82 8.06
C VAL A 152 -4.14 10.97 7.38
N ALA A 153 -2.96 11.33 7.88
CA ALA A 153 -2.13 12.38 7.30
C ALA A 153 -1.71 12.03 5.86
N LEU A 154 -1.25 10.80 5.63
CA LEU A 154 -0.89 10.32 4.29
C LEU A 154 -2.09 10.34 3.33
N HIS A 155 -3.27 9.90 3.79
CA HIS A 155 -4.48 9.94 2.98
C HIS A 155 -4.86 11.38 2.58
N ARG A 156 -4.83 12.33 3.52
CA ARG A 156 -5.11 13.75 3.25
C ARG A 156 -4.10 14.37 2.29
N ALA A 157 -2.83 14.02 2.45
CA ALA A 157 -1.77 14.49 1.57
C ALA A 157 -1.97 13.98 0.13
N MET A 158 -2.28 12.68 -0.05
CA MET A 158 -2.60 12.11 -1.37
C MET A 158 -3.88 12.69 -1.99
N ALA A 159 -4.92 12.95 -1.19
CA ALA A 159 -6.14 13.60 -1.68
C ALA A 159 -5.87 15.04 -2.17
N THR A 160 -5.01 15.78 -1.45
CA THR A 160 -4.58 17.12 -1.85
C THR A 160 -3.82 17.08 -3.17
N LEU A 161 -2.87 16.14 -3.32
CA LEU A 161 -2.14 15.94 -4.59
C LEU A 161 -3.10 15.58 -5.74
N SER A 162 -4.04 14.66 -5.52
CA SER A 162 -5.01 14.23 -6.54
C SER A 162 -6.00 15.33 -6.95
N SER A 163 -6.34 16.25 -6.05
CA SER A 163 -7.17 17.40 -6.40
C SER A 163 -6.44 18.41 -7.28
N ARG A 164 -5.11 18.52 -7.11
CA ARG A 164 -4.27 19.47 -7.85
C ARG A 164 -3.88 18.96 -9.23
N THR A 165 -3.65 17.66 -9.39
CA THR A 165 -3.43 17.03 -10.71
C THR A 165 -4.67 17.03 -11.59
N ARG A 166 -5.87 17.26 -11.03
CA ARG A 166 -7.14 17.32 -11.77
C ARG A 166 -7.56 18.75 -12.13
N ALA A 167 -6.86 19.75 -11.61
CA ALA A 167 -7.10 21.18 -11.84
C ALA A 167 -6.14 21.78 -12.87
N THR A 168 -5.19 20.99 -13.35
CA THR A 168 -4.28 21.25 -14.48
C THR A 168 -4.70 20.41 -15.66
#